data_AF-A0A2E7BPF8-F1
#
_entry.id   AF-A0A2E7BPF8-F1
#
_cell.length_a   1.000
_cell.length_b   1.000
_cell.length_c   1.000
_cell.angle_alpha   90.00
_cell.angle_beta   90.00
_cell.angle_gamma   90.00
#
_symmetry.space_group_name_H-M   'P 1'
#
loop_
_entity.id
_entity.type
_entity.pdbx_description
1 polymer ?
#
loop_
_entity_poly.entity_id
_entity_poly.type
_entity_poly.pdbx_seq_one_letter_code
_entity_poly.pdbx_strand_id
1 'polypeptide(L)' 'MAREQFDTEEAFVQLRDRATGNTPLGRTAVASEIVPPVLFLLSDAAGYITGQAIGADGGRGLWYL' A
#
# COMPACT_ATOMS: atom_id res chain seq x y z
N MET A 1 17.96 -6.73 16.90
CA MET A 1 17.18 -7.98 17.02
C MET A 1 16.10 -8.16 15.93
N ALA A 2 15.89 -7.25 14.96
CA ALA A 2 14.79 -7.36 13.98
C ALA A 2 15.20 -7.56 12.50
N ARG A 3 16.52 -7.70 12.20
CA ARG A 3 17.01 -7.75 10.80
C ARG A 3 17.12 -9.15 10.22
N GLU A 4 17.14 -10.20 11.04
CA GLU A 4 17.32 -11.59 10.57
C GLU A 4 16.01 -12.24 10.08
N GLN A 5 14.85 -11.65 10.36
CA GLN A 5 13.55 -12.30 10.15
C GLN A 5 12.99 -12.16 8.72
N PHE A 6 13.63 -11.37 7.86
CA PHE A 6 13.17 -11.05 6.50
C PHE A 6 14.07 -11.60 5.39
N ASP A 7 15.13 -12.34 5.73
CA ASP A 7 16.18 -12.76 4.78
C ASP A 7 15.92 -14.13 4.11
N THR A 8 14.83 -14.81 4.49
CA THR A 8 14.47 -16.10 3.87
C THR A 8 13.35 -15.93 2.85
N GLU A 9 13.44 -16.68 1.74
CA GLU A 9 12.40 -16.73 0.70
C GLU A 9 11.03 -17.07 1.30
N GLU A 10 11.00 -17.96 2.29
CA GLU A 10 9.78 -18.35 2.99
C GLU A 10 9.15 -17.17 3.76
N ALA A 11 9.96 -16.34 4.42
CA ALA A 11 9.46 -15.15 5.10
C ALA A 11 8.87 -14.12 4.11
N PHE A 12 9.49 -13.98 2.93
CA PHE A 12 8.99 -13.09 1.88
C PHE A 12 7.65 -13.56 1.31
N VAL A 13 7.53 -14.86 1.03
CA VAL A 13 6.26 -15.47 0.60
C VAL A 13 5.18 -15.29 1.65
N GLN A 14 5.46 -15.59 2.92
CA GLN A 14 4.50 -15.39 4.01
C GLN A 14 4.08 -13.93 4.16
N LEU A 15 5.01 -12.97 4.01
CA LEU A 15 4.71 -11.54 4.04
C LEU A 15 3.77 -11.15 2.91
N ARG A 16 4.05 -11.60 1.69
CA ARG A 16 3.22 -11.34 0.51
C ARG A 16 1.82 -11.93 0.67
N ASP A 17 1.72 -13.16 1.16
CA ASP A 17 0.44 -13.84 1.32
C ASP A 17 -0.41 -13.16 2.41
N ARG A 18 0.20 -12.74 3.52
CA ARG A 18 -0.47 -11.92 4.54
C ARG A 18 -0.89 -10.56 3.99
N ALA A 19 -0.03 -9.89 3.24
CA ALA A 19 -0.35 -8.60 2.62
C ALA A 19 -1.55 -8.73 1.67
N THR A 20 -1.59 -9.81 0.90
CA THR A 20 -2.64 -10.11 -0.06
C THR A 20 -3.96 -10.46 0.63
N GLY A 21 -3.93 -11.37 1.62
CA GLY A 21 -5.12 -11.81 2.36
C GLY A 21 -5.78 -10.69 3.17
N ASN A 22 -4.98 -9.72 3.65
CA ASN A 22 -5.46 -8.55 4.36
C ASN A 22 -5.69 -7.34 3.44
N THR A 23 -5.70 -7.51 2.12
CA THR A 23 -6.08 -6.42 1.20
C THR A 23 -7.43 -6.79 0.59
N PRO A 24 -8.48 -5.97 0.73
CA PRO A 24 -9.80 -6.25 0.13
C PRO A 24 -9.76 -6.51 -1.38
N LEU A 25 -8.87 -5.84 -2.13
CA LEU A 25 -8.64 -6.14 -3.55
C LEU A 25 -7.97 -7.50 -3.82
N GLY A 26 -7.55 -8.23 -2.79
CA GLY A 26 -6.99 -9.58 -2.88
C GLY A 26 -5.66 -9.66 -3.61
N ARG A 27 -4.91 -8.55 -3.70
CA ARG A 27 -3.60 -8.46 -4.37
C ARG A 27 -2.81 -7.25 -3.90
N THR A 28 -1.50 -7.27 -4.13
CA THR A 28 -0.66 -6.08 -4.03
C THR A 28 -0.83 -5.18 -5.25
N ALA A 29 -0.65 -3.87 -5.06
CA ALA A 29 -0.65 -2.91 -6.16
C ALA A 29 0.63 -3.05 -6.99
N VAL A 30 0.52 -2.78 -8.29
CA VAL A 30 1.69 -2.57 -9.16
C VAL A 30 2.03 -1.09 -9.26
N ALA A 31 3.24 -0.76 -9.70
CA ALA A 31 3.71 0.64 -9.76
C ALA A 31 2.77 1.54 -10.58
N SER A 32 2.20 1.03 -11.68
CA SER A 32 1.27 1.78 -12.54
C SER A 32 -0.04 2.16 -11.85
N GLU A 33 -0.37 1.56 -10.71
CA GLU A 33 -1.56 1.89 -9.92
C GLU A 33 -1.27 2.94 -8.83
N ILE A 34 0.00 3.04 -8.40
CA ILE A 34 0.43 4.01 -7.38
C ILE A 34 0.86 5.34 -8.01
N VAL A 35 1.44 5.31 -9.22
CA VAL A 35 1.87 6.52 -9.92
C VAL A 35 0.74 7.53 -10.13
N PRO A 36 -0.46 7.16 -10.62
CA PRO A 36 -1.53 8.13 -10.87
C PRO A 36 -2.00 8.92 -9.63
N PRO A 37 -2.31 8.31 -8.46
CA PRO A 37 -2.69 9.09 -7.28
C PRO A 37 -1.57 10.01 -6.77
N VAL A 38 -0.30 9.60 -6.90
CA VAL A 38 0.84 10.48 -6.58
C VAL A 38 0.91 11.67 -7.54
N LEU A 39 0.77 11.43 -8.85
CA LEU A 39 0.76 12.50 -9.84
C LEU A 39 -0.41 13.47 -9.63
N PHE A 40 -1.58 12.98 -9.25
CA PHE A 40 -2.71 13.83 -8.86
C PHE A 40 -2.33 14.75 -7.69
N LEU A 41 -1.75 14.21 -6.62
CA LEU A 41 -1.35 14.99 -5.45
C LEU A 41 -0.25 16.03 -5.74
N LEU A 42 0.56 15.80 -6.77
CA LEU A 42 1.59 16.75 -7.24
C LEU A 42 1.07 17.76 -8.27
N SER A 43 -0.16 17.60 -8.75
CA SER A 43 -0.78 18.48 -9.73
C SER A 43 -1.52 19.65 -9.08
N ASP A 44 -1.79 20.70 -9.87
CA ASP A 44 -2.60 21.85 -9.45
C ASP A 44 -4.02 21.45 -8.99
N ALA A 45 -4.54 20.33 -9.49
CA ALA A 45 -5.87 19.82 -9.12
C ALA A 45 -5.98 19.47 -7.62
N ALA A 46 -4.86 19.16 -6.97
CA ALA A 46 -4.79 18.89 -5.54
C ALA A 46 -4.47 20.13 -4.70
N GLY A 47 -4.50 21.34 -5.27
CA GLY A 47 -4.00 22.58 -4.63
C GLY A 47 -4.64 22.99 -3.31
N TYR A 48 -5.77 22.38 -2.92
CA TYR A 48 -6.41 22.60 -1.61
C TYR A 48 -6.35 21.38 -0.66
N ILE A 49 -5.65 20.32 -1.06
CA ILE A 49 -5.47 19.11 -0.27
C ILE A 49 -4.14 19.21 0.47
N THR A 50 -4.19 19.39 1.79
CA THR A 50 -3.01 19.46 2.65
C THR A 50 -3.28 18.83 4.02
N GLY A 51 -2.21 18.34 4.67
CA GLY A 51 -2.27 17.71 5.99
C GLY A 51 -3.03 16.39 6.05
N GLN A 52 -3.35 15.77 4.91
CA GLN A 52 -4.12 14.52 4.84
C GLN A 52 -3.20 13.31 4.63
N ALA A 53 -3.60 12.17 5.19
CA ALA A 53 -3.07 10.86 4.85
C ALA A 53 -4.09 10.13 3.96
N ILE A 54 -3.79 10.01 2.67
CA ILE A 54 -4.68 9.38 1.68
C ILE A 54 -4.16 7.97 1.37
N GLY A 55 -5.00 6.96 1.60
CA GLY A 55 -4.66 5.56 1.36
C GLY A 55 -4.79 5.18 -0.12
N ALA A 56 -3.70 4.66 -0.69
CA ALA A 56 -3.66 3.97 -1.98
C ALA A 56 -3.20 2.51 -1.77
N ASP A 57 -4.01 1.73 -1.06
CA ASP A 57 -3.59 0.45 -0.47
C ASP A 57 -4.54 -0.72 -0.74
N GLY A 58 -5.43 -0.56 -1.73
CA GLY A 58 -6.42 -1.58 -2.09
C GLY A 58 -7.46 -1.85 -0.99
N GLY A 59 -7.67 -0.89 -0.08
CA GLY A 59 -8.65 -0.96 1.00
C GLY A 59 -8.09 -1.53 2.31
N ARG A 60 -6.77 -1.83 2.37
CA ARG A 60 -6.14 -2.44 3.55
C ARG A 60 -6.18 -1.54 4.79
N GLY A 61 -6.30 -0.23 4.67
CA GLY A 61 -6.39 0.67 5.82
C GLY A 61 -7.74 0.68 6.52
N LEU A 62 -8.78 0.11 5.91
CA LEU A 62 -10.19 0.31 6.30
C LEU A 62 -10.79 -0.83 7.14
N TRP A 63 -10.01 -1.79 7.64
CA TRP A 63 -10.49 -3.00 8.38
C TRP A 63 -11.27 -2.75 9.68
N TYR A 64 -11.60 -1.51 10.03
CA TYR A 64 -12.43 -1.15 11.19
C TYR A 64 -13.82 -0.60 10.81
N LEU A 65 -14.24 -0.72 9.55
CA LEU A 65 -15.62 -0.49 9.11
C LEU A 65 -16.34 -1.80 8.78
#